data_AF-A0A929Q224-F1
#
_entry.id   AF-A0A929Q224-F1
#
_cell.length_a   1.000
_cell.length_b   1.000
_cell.length_c   1.000
_cell.angle_alpha   90.00
_cell.angle_beta   90.00
_cell.angle_gamma   90.00
#
_symmetry.space_group_name_H-M   'P 1'
#
loop_
_entity.id
_entity.type
_entity.pdbx_description
1 polymer ?
#
loop_
_entity_poly.entity_id
_entity_poly.type
_entity_poly.pdbx_seq_one_letter_code
_entity_poly.pdbx_strand_id
1 'polypeptide(L)'
;MILSPKTMEKLGLIITGDVDQTNYRSGPQLVQFFNQLGFHDSYSHGFPSRNSYALEKIKAINGNPEIDKCLKMAFNPIDYADKPDKLVERLDFFNKFLVFDNWKVVCENRQIKLVSVKQSENMDPNIQSSSSLTLEKFLQSNFNVDLSSLTIEPALTDILENRLSEIQNCISAGANLSAVIMIGSVLEGLLLAVAEKHPRNFNQVHSAPYNGKTNKVKPFHEWTLSNLIDCACDVGVLEDDVKKFSQVTREYRNYIHPYEQRRSSFNPSKETAEICLQVLKAAISQVNNYEHRLDK
;
A
#
# COMPACT_ATOMS: atom_id res chain seq x y z
N MET A 1 17.50 11.55 -1.41
CA MET A 1 16.78 10.34 -1.90
C MET A 1 15.78 10.72 -3.00
N ILE A 2 15.23 9.75 -3.76
CA ILE A 2 14.13 9.99 -4.72
C ILE A 2 12.90 9.22 -4.26
N LEU A 3 11.79 9.92 -4.04
CA LEU A 3 10.50 9.35 -3.64
C LEU A 3 9.65 9.05 -4.88
N SER A 4 8.99 7.90 -4.90
CA SER A 4 7.94 7.64 -5.88
C SER A 4 6.76 8.59 -5.64
N PRO A 5 5.92 8.86 -6.65
CA PRO A 5 4.89 9.87 -6.49
C PRO A 5 3.78 9.45 -5.55
N LYS A 6 3.58 8.14 -5.35
CA LYS A 6 2.69 7.65 -4.31
C LYS A 6 3.24 7.95 -2.92
N THR A 7 4.53 7.74 -2.70
CA THR A 7 5.19 8.14 -1.45
C THR A 7 5.08 9.65 -1.24
N MET A 8 5.27 10.47 -2.28
CA MET A 8 5.07 11.92 -2.18
C MET A 8 3.63 12.31 -1.83
N GLU A 9 2.63 11.65 -2.43
CA GLU A 9 1.21 11.84 -2.08
C GLU A 9 0.97 11.55 -0.60
N LYS A 10 1.49 10.42 -0.09
CA LYS A 10 1.31 10.04 1.31
C LYS A 10 2.08 10.95 2.26
N LEU A 11 3.27 11.41 1.87
CA LEU A 11 4.01 12.43 2.62
C LEU A 11 3.22 13.75 2.68
N GLY A 12 2.58 14.14 1.58
CA GLY A 12 1.69 15.29 1.52
C GLY A 12 0.56 15.20 2.55
N LEU A 13 -0.14 14.06 2.61
CA LEU A 13 -1.21 13.84 3.60
C LEU A 13 -0.71 13.91 5.04
N ILE A 14 0.51 13.42 5.32
CA ILE A 14 1.11 13.48 6.66
C ILE A 14 1.45 14.94 7.03
N ILE A 15 2.00 15.70 6.08
CA ILE A 15 2.38 17.10 6.30
C ILE A 15 1.14 17.98 6.48
N THR A 16 0.08 17.78 5.70
CA THR A 16 -1.19 18.51 5.87
C THR A 16 -1.94 18.09 7.13
N GLY A 17 -1.67 16.87 7.62
CA GLY A 17 -2.37 16.25 8.74
C GLY A 17 -3.70 15.62 8.35
N ASP A 18 -3.94 15.38 7.07
CA ASP A 18 -5.22 14.84 6.57
C ASP A 18 -5.35 13.31 6.75
N VAL A 19 -4.28 12.63 7.22
CA VAL A 19 -4.33 11.18 7.53
C VAL A 19 -5.25 10.88 8.72
N ASP A 20 -5.12 11.65 9.80
CA ASP A 20 -5.74 11.35 11.10
C ASP A 20 -6.05 12.63 11.92
N GLN A 21 -5.96 13.81 11.30
CA GLN A 21 -6.08 15.14 11.93
C GLN A 21 -4.98 15.44 12.98
N THR A 22 -4.03 14.54 13.20
CA THR A 22 -2.89 14.78 14.09
C THR A 22 -1.98 15.84 13.47
N ASN A 23 -1.57 16.85 14.22
CA ASN A 23 -0.64 17.90 13.74
C ASN A 23 -1.11 18.54 12.42
N TYR A 24 -2.43 18.76 12.32
CA TYR A 24 -3.06 19.46 11.22
C TYR A 24 -2.39 20.81 10.98
N ARG A 25 -2.06 21.10 9.71
CA ARG A 25 -1.51 22.40 9.30
C ARG A 25 -2.54 23.14 8.45
N SER A 26 -2.88 24.35 8.91
CA SER A 26 -3.59 25.34 8.11
C SER A 26 -2.75 25.80 6.91
N GLY A 27 -3.38 26.48 5.95
CA GLY A 27 -2.70 27.02 4.78
C GLY A 27 -1.46 27.89 5.11
N PRO A 28 -1.57 28.88 6.03
CA PRO A 28 -0.41 29.66 6.48
C PRO A 28 0.69 28.82 7.13
N GLN A 29 0.32 27.81 7.94
CA GLN A 29 1.29 26.92 8.59
C GLN A 29 2.01 26.00 7.58
N LEU A 30 1.34 25.60 6.50
CA LEU A 30 1.97 24.86 5.40
C LEU A 30 2.99 25.72 4.66
N VAL A 31 2.64 26.97 4.35
CA VAL A 31 3.58 27.93 3.77
C VAL A 31 4.80 28.10 4.68
N GLN A 32 4.57 28.29 5.99
CA GLN A 32 5.67 28.40 6.96
C GLN A 32 6.54 27.13 7.01
N PHE A 33 5.93 25.94 6.96
CA PHE A 33 6.66 24.67 6.93
C PHE A 33 7.56 24.56 5.70
N PHE A 34 7.04 24.83 4.50
CA PHE A 34 7.82 24.76 3.27
C PHE A 34 8.83 25.91 3.16
N ASN A 35 8.56 27.09 3.70
CA ASN A 35 9.55 28.17 3.70
C ASN A 35 10.82 27.81 4.50
N GLN A 36 10.72 26.96 5.54
CA GLN A 36 11.89 26.42 6.25
C GLN A 36 12.73 25.45 5.40
N LEU A 37 12.18 24.97 4.28
CA LEU A 37 12.85 24.14 3.27
C LEU A 37 13.40 24.97 2.10
N GLY A 38 13.39 26.30 2.19
CA GLY A 38 13.97 27.20 1.19
C GLY A 38 12.97 27.83 0.21
N PHE A 39 11.68 27.59 0.38
CA PHE A 39 10.64 28.31 -0.34
C PHE A 39 10.41 29.72 0.25
N HIS A 40 9.77 30.60 -0.53
CA HIS A 40 9.48 31.98 -0.15
C HIS A 40 8.05 32.36 -0.54
N ASP A 41 7.12 31.45 -0.30
CA ASP A 41 5.72 31.67 -0.67
C ASP A 41 5.00 32.50 0.40
N SER A 42 3.84 33.06 0.02
CA SER A 42 2.92 33.76 0.92
C SER A 42 1.50 33.22 0.75
N TYR A 43 0.75 33.15 1.85
CA TYR A 43 -0.64 32.67 1.83
C TYR A 43 -1.58 33.85 1.50
N SER A 44 -2.29 33.78 0.37
CA SER A 44 -3.12 34.88 -0.14
C SER A 44 -4.39 34.38 -0.85
N HIS A 45 -5.22 35.29 -1.35
CA HIS A 45 -6.46 34.93 -2.03
C HIS A 45 -6.17 34.16 -3.34
N GLY A 46 -6.85 33.03 -3.55
CA GLY A 46 -6.61 32.14 -4.69
C GLY A 46 -5.57 31.05 -4.43
N PHE A 47 -5.15 30.87 -3.17
CA PHE A 47 -4.19 29.82 -2.79
C PHE A 47 -4.72 28.42 -3.15
N PRO A 48 -3.86 27.52 -3.69
CA PRO A 48 -4.24 26.15 -4.00
C PRO A 48 -4.71 25.36 -2.77
N SER A 49 -5.35 24.21 -2.99
CA SER A 49 -5.72 23.33 -1.89
C SER A 49 -4.48 22.87 -1.11
N ARG A 50 -4.62 22.65 0.20
CA ARG A 50 -3.52 22.25 1.09
C ARG A 50 -2.73 21.05 0.57
N ASN A 51 -3.45 20.02 0.13
CA ASN A 51 -2.83 18.82 -0.43
C ASN A 51 -2.15 19.08 -1.78
N SER A 52 -2.77 19.90 -2.65
CA SER A 52 -2.15 20.29 -3.93
C SER A 52 -0.87 21.08 -3.72
N TYR A 53 -0.89 22.05 -2.81
CA TYR A 53 0.27 22.86 -2.45
C TYR A 53 1.40 21.99 -1.87
N ALA A 54 1.09 21.14 -0.90
CA ALA A 54 2.07 20.26 -0.27
C ALA A 54 2.72 19.32 -1.31
N LEU A 55 1.90 18.69 -2.17
CA LEU A 55 2.41 17.79 -3.20
C LEU A 55 3.29 18.51 -4.23
N GLU A 56 2.93 19.73 -4.63
CA GLU A 56 3.76 20.55 -5.54
C GLU A 56 5.13 20.85 -4.93
N LYS A 57 5.16 21.27 -3.66
CA LYS A 57 6.42 21.60 -2.98
C LYS A 57 7.28 20.38 -2.71
N ILE A 58 6.67 19.24 -2.34
CA ILE A 58 7.39 17.96 -2.19
C ILE A 58 8.00 17.53 -3.54
N LYS A 59 7.27 17.67 -4.65
CA LYS A 59 7.79 17.37 -5.99
C LYS A 59 9.00 18.24 -6.34
N ALA A 60 8.96 19.52 -5.99
CA ALA A 60 10.06 20.46 -6.27
C ALA A 60 11.36 20.15 -5.51
N ILE A 61 11.28 19.54 -4.32
CA ILE A 61 12.46 19.15 -3.52
C ILE A 61 12.84 17.68 -3.69
N ASN A 62 12.06 16.87 -4.43
CA ASN A 62 12.33 15.45 -4.61
C ASN A 62 13.64 15.24 -5.37
N GLY A 63 14.51 14.36 -4.87
CA GLY A 63 15.86 14.15 -5.41
C GLY A 63 16.93 15.08 -4.82
N ASN A 64 16.56 16.12 -4.09
CA ASN A 64 17.50 17.07 -3.46
C ASN A 64 17.66 16.79 -1.96
N PRO A 65 18.73 17.26 -1.29
CA PRO A 65 18.93 17.08 0.16
C PRO A 65 17.77 17.60 1.03
N GLU A 66 16.99 18.55 0.53
CA GLU A 66 15.83 19.14 1.18
C GLU A 66 14.72 18.12 1.45
N ILE A 67 14.61 17.04 0.66
CA ILE A 67 13.61 16.01 0.92
C ILE A 67 13.89 15.26 2.24
N ASP A 68 15.17 15.03 2.54
CA ASP A 68 15.59 14.37 3.78
C ASP A 68 15.28 15.28 4.99
N LYS A 69 15.47 16.60 4.83
CA LYS A 69 15.09 17.60 5.82
C LYS A 69 13.57 17.66 6.00
N CYS A 70 12.81 17.61 4.90
CA CYS A 70 11.35 17.58 4.91
C CYS A 70 10.80 16.40 5.71
N LEU A 71 11.34 15.19 5.48
CA LEU A 71 10.97 13.99 6.24
C LEU A 71 11.26 14.15 7.74
N LYS A 72 12.46 14.62 8.10
CA LYS A 72 12.81 14.85 9.51
C LYS A 72 11.89 15.86 10.20
N MET A 73 11.47 16.90 9.47
CA MET A 73 10.51 17.89 9.98
C MET A 73 9.09 17.32 10.12
N ALA A 74 8.63 16.52 9.14
CA ALA A 74 7.28 15.93 9.16
C ALA A 74 7.08 14.94 10.33
N PHE A 75 8.14 14.21 10.68
CA PHE A 75 8.16 13.20 11.74
C PHE A 75 8.89 13.67 13.01
N ASN A 76 9.11 14.98 13.20
CA ASN A 76 9.87 15.48 14.34
C ASN A 76 9.23 15.02 15.68
N PRO A 77 9.94 14.24 16.53
CA PRO A 77 9.34 13.63 17.72
C PRO A 77 8.82 14.65 18.73
N ILE A 78 9.36 15.87 18.74
CA ILE A 78 8.88 16.96 19.61
C ILE A 78 7.43 17.33 19.29
N ASP A 79 7.03 17.28 18.02
CA ASP A 79 5.65 17.57 17.60
C ASP A 79 4.64 16.51 18.08
N TYR A 80 5.12 15.41 18.65
CA TYR A 80 4.34 14.29 19.17
C TYR A 80 4.65 13.99 20.63
N ALA A 81 5.26 14.92 21.38
CA ALA A 81 5.64 14.73 22.78
C ALA A 81 4.47 14.26 23.66
N ASP A 82 3.27 14.77 23.39
CA ASP A 82 2.05 14.46 24.16
C ASP A 82 1.32 13.20 23.63
N LYS A 83 1.77 12.64 22.51
CA LYS A 83 1.11 11.56 21.74
C LYS A 83 2.11 10.71 20.95
N PRO A 84 3.07 10.05 21.63
CA PRO A 84 4.13 9.29 20.97
C PRO A 84 3.61 8.15 20.09
N ASP A 85 2.49 7.52 20.45
CA ASP A 85 1.88 6.44 19.67
C ASP A 85 1.49 6.91 18.26
N LYS A 86 1.06 8.16 18.11
CA LYS A 86 0.69 8.74 16.81
C LYS A 86 1.90 8.93 15.90
N LEU A 87 3.08 9.19 16.45
CA LEU A 87 4.31 9.22 15.67
C LEU A 87 4.61 7.82 15.11
N VAL A 88 4.49 6.79 15.94
CA VAL A 88 4.73 5.40 15.55
C VAL A 88 3.74 4.99 14.45
N GLU A 89 2.44 5.22 14.64
CA GLU A 89 1.41 4.94 13.64
C GLU A 89 1.69 5.61 12.29
N ARG A 90 2.16 6.86 12.31
CA ARG A 90 2.49 7.62 11.10
C ARG A 90 3.76 7.13 10.41
N LEU A 91 4.80 6.79 11.18
CA LEU A 91 6.00 6.18 10.64
C LEU A 91 5.66 4.83 9.99
N ASP A 92 4.87 3.99 10.66
CA ASP A 92 4.41 2.71 10.12
C ASP A 92 3.54 2.90 8.88
N PHE A 93 2.61 3.85 8.91
CA PHE A 93 1.79 4.19 7.74
C PHE A 93 2.65 4.65 6.56
N PHE A 94 3.62 5.53 6.79
CA PHE A 94 4.45 6.09 5.73
C PHE A 94 5.43 5.08 5.16
N ASN A 95 6.05 4.27 6.01
CA ASN A 95 7.01 3.25 5.62
C ASN A 95 6.40 2.16 4.74
N LYS A 96 5.07 1.94 4.80
CA LYS A 96 4.36 1.08 3.82
C LYS A 96 4.58 1.52 2.38
N PHE A 97 4.84 2.80 2.14
CA PHE A 97 5.07 3.36 0.81
C PHE A 97 6.56 3.61 0.57
N LEU A 98 7.24 4.21 1.54
CA LEU A 98 8.66 4.58 1.41
C LEU A 98 9.58 3.36 1.17
N VAL A 99 9.19 2.18 1.65
CA VAL A 99 9.98 0.96 1.45
C VAL A 99 10.13 0.59 -0.02
N PHE A 100 9.14 0.92 -0.86
CA PHE A 100 9.22 0.75 -2.32
C PHE A 100 10.23 1.71 -2.97
N ASP A 101 10.63 2.76 -2.26
CA ASP A 101 11.69 3.70 -2.68
C ASP A 101 13.08 3.29 -2.14
N ASN A 102 13.21 2.11 -1.52
CA ASN A 102 14.41 1.58 -0.86
C ASN A 102 14.84 2.30 0.44
N TRP A 103 13.90 2.96 1.11
CA TRP A 103 14.17 3.67 2.36
C TRP A 103 13.15 3.33 3.45
N LYS A 104 13.55 3.52 4.71
CA LYS A 104 12.68 3.54 5.88
C LYS A 104 13.00 4.79 6.70
N VAL A 105 11.97 5.42 7.25
CA VAL A 105 12.12 6.45 8.28
C VAL A 105 11.96 5.78 9.64
N VAL A 106 12.96 5.89 10.51
CA VAL A 106 12.91 5.33 11.86
C VAL A 106 13.16 6.43 12.89
N CYS A 107 12.58 6.26 14.08
CA CYS A 107 12.84 7.12 15.22
C CYS A 107 13.73 6.35 16.21
N GLU A 108 14.99 6.74 16.31
CA GLU A 108 15.97 6.15 17.24
C GLU A 108 16.50 7.23 18.17
N ASN A 109 16.51 6.98 19.48
CA ASN A 109 16.99 7.95 20.47
C ASN A 109 16.35 9.35 20.33
N ARG A 110 15.04 9.38 20.02
CA ARG A 110 14.27 10.62 19.75
C ARG A 110 14.77 11.43 18.54
N GLN A 111 15.45 10.77 17.60
CA GLN A 111 15.91 11.38 16.35
C GLN A 111 15.37 10.60 15.16
N ILE A 112 14.94 11.34 14.14
CA ILE A 112 14.51 10.76 12.88
C ILE A 112 15.73 10.46 12.00
N LYS A 113 15.85 9.18 11.62
CA LYS A 113 16.88 8.67 10.72
C LYS A 113 16.24 8.06 9.48
N LEU A 114 16.95 8.19 8.37
CA LEU A 114 16.62 7.56 7.09
C LEU A 114 17.60 6.40 6.92
N VAL A 115 17.06 5.19 6.79
CA VAL A 115 17.83 3.96 6.65
C VAL A 115 17.56 3.38 5.27
N SER A 116 18.63 3.03 4.54
CA SER A 116 18.48 2.32 3.28
C SER A 116 18.11 0.86 3.56
N VAL A 117 17.08 0.37 2.88
CA VAL A 117 16.60 -1.02 3.02
C VAL A 117 17.69 -2.03 2.62
N LYS A 118 18.64 -1.63 1.75
CA LYS A 118 19.79 -2.47 1.34
C LYS A 118 20.86 -2.66 2.43
N GLN A 119 20.87 -1.85 3.49
CA GLN A 119 21.87 -1.90 4.57
C GLN A 119 21.31 -2.51 5.87
N SER A 120 20.07 -2.97 5.88
CA SER A 120 19.40 -3.52 7.07
C SER A 120 19.88 -4.93 7.49
N GLU A 121 20.92 -5.48 6.85
CA GLU A 121 21.53 -6.76 7.22
C GLU A 121 22.52 -6.66 8.40
N ASN A 122 22.88 -5.44 8.86
CA ASN A 122 23.82 -5.26 9.96
C ASN A 122 23.36 -4.18 10.96
N MET A 123 22.34 -4.45 11.78
CA MET A 123 22.16 -3.74 13.06
C MET A 123 21.44 -4.62 14.10
N ASP A 124 21.90 -4.46 15.35
CA ASP A 124 21.53 -5.16 16.59
C ASP A 124 20.04 -5.59 16.71
N PRO A 125 19.74 -6.83 17.14
CA PRO A 125 18.38 -7.38 17.14
C PRO A 125 17.41 -6.81 18.19
N ASN A 126 17.76 -5.75 18.93
CA ASN A 126 17.05 -5.38 20.15
C ASN A 126 16.19 -4.11 20.10
N ILE A 127 15.87 -3.56 18.91
CA ILE A 127 14.81 -2.55 18.77
C ILE A 127 13.99 -2.88 17.52
N GLN A 128 13.10 -3.85 17.67
CA GLN A 128 12.21 -4.28 16.60
C GLN A 128 10.91 -3.47 16.64
N SER A 129 10.78 -2.49 15.73
CA SER A 129 9.45 -2.13 15.24
C SER A 129 8.93 -3.31 14.42
N SER A 130 7.82 -3.88 14.86
CA SER A 130 7.20 -5.10 14.35
C SER A 130 6.93 -5.09 12.84
N SER A 131 6.86 -3.92 12.20
CA SER A 131 6.56 -3.75 10.76
C SER A 131 7.72 -4.09 9.82
N SER A 132 8.97 -3.80 10.20
CA SER A 132 10.18 -4.02 9.36
C SER A 132 10.45 -5.51 9.12
N LEU A 133 10.25 -6.32 10.17
CA LEU A 133 10.43 -7.76 10.12
C LEU A 133 9.35 -8.45 9.28
N THR A 134 8.14 -7.90 9.23
CA THR A 134 7.05 -8.50 8.43
C THR A 134 7.35 -8.45 6.95
N LEU A 135 7.77 -7.32 6.37
CA LEU A 135 8.01 -7.25 4.93
C LEU A 135 9.23 -8.08 4.52
N GLU A 136 10.32 -8.03 5.28
CA GLU A 136 11.52 -8.82 4.96
C GLU A 136 11.25 -10.33 5.11
N LYS A 137 10.56 -10.77 6.17
CA LYS A 137 10.08 -12.15 6.27
C LYS A 137 9.11 -12.50 5.15
N PHE A 138 8.22 -11.59 4.78
CA PHE A 138 7.24 -11.77 3.71
C PHE A 138 7.91 -11.97 2.35
N LEU A 139 8.92 -11.17 2.02
CA LEU A 139 9.68 -11.28 0.77
C LEU A 139 10.60 -12.50 0.74
N GLN A 140 11.09 -12.95 1.91
CA GLN A 140 11.89 -14.18 2.06
C GLN A 140 11.01 -15.44 2.12
N SER A 141 9.70 -15.32 2.24
CA SER A 141 8.80 -16.46 2.33
C SER A 141 8.63 -17.11 0.96
N ASN A 142 8.95 -18.41 0.87
CA ASN A 142 8.66 -19.21 -0.31
C ASN A 142 7.20 -19.63 -0.30
N PHE A 143 6.34 -18.86 -0.95
CA PHE A 143 4.97 -19.25 -1.21
C PHE A 143 4.90 -20.16 -2.43
N ASN A 144 4.41 -21.40 -2.24
CA ASN A 144 4.13 -22.28 -3.37
C ASN A 144 2.82 -21.84 -4.03
N VAL A 145 2.85 -21.65 -5.35
CA VAL A 145 1.66 -21.25 -6.12
C VAL A 145 1.02 -22.51 -6.63
N ASP A 146 0.08 -23.03 -5.84
CA ASP A 146 -0.77 -24.13 -6.25
C ASP A 146 -2.21 -23.62 -6.31
N LEU A 147 -2.74 -23.49 -7.51
CA LEU A 147 -4.15 -23.13 -7.72
C LEU A 147 -5.04 -24.38 -7.77
N SER A 148 -4.48 -25.58 -7.94
CA SER A 148 -5.27 -26.82 -8.06
C SER A 148 -5.95 -27.23 -6.76
N SER A 149 -5.41 -26.79 -5.62
CA SER A 149 -6.00 -26.96 -4.29
C SER A 149 -7.18 -26.02 -4.02
N LEU A 150 -7.30 -24.92 -4.78
CA LEU A 150 -8.47 -24.07 -4.73
C LEU A 150 -9.59 -24.83 -5.43
N THR A 151 -10.56 -25.38 -4.68
CA THR A 151 -11.72 -26.05 -5.28
C THR A 151 -12.66 -25.01 -5.93
N ILE A 152 -12.16 -24.35 -6.98
CA ILE A 152 -12.81 -23.34 -7.81
C ILE A 152 -13.19 -24.03 -9.13
N GLU A 153 -14.10 -23.43 -9.89
CA GLU A 153 -14.48 -23.91 -11.21
C GLU A 153 -13.25 -24.15 -12.12
N PRO A 154 -13.14 -25.31 -12.79
CA PRO A 154 -11.97 -25.64 -13.61
C PRO A 154 -11.66 -24.59 -14.68
N ALA A 155 -12.69 -24.07 -15.34
CA ALA A 155 -12.53 -23.04 -16.38
C ALA A 155 -11.89 -21.74 -15.83
N LEU A 156 -12.20 -21.37 -14.58
CA LEU A 156 -11.60 -20.20 -13.95
C LEU A 156 -10.15 -20.50 -13.50
N THR A 157 -9.89 -21.72 -13.05
CA THR A 157 -8.54 -22.18 -12.67
C THR A 157 -7.57 -22.06 -13.85
N ASP A 158 -7.96 -22.56 -15.03
CA ASP A 158 -7.16 -22.44 -16.26
C ASP A 158 -6.87 -20.97 -16.62
N ILE A 159 -7.86 -20.08 -16.46
CA ILE A 159 -7.67 -18.65 -16.72
C ILE A 159 -6.67 -18.04 -15.74
N LEU A 160 -6.75 -18.39 -14.45
CA LEU A 160 -5.84 -17.87 -13.42
C LEU A 160 -4.41 -18.39 -13.64
N GLU A 161 -4.23 -19.67 -13.97
CA GLU A 161 -2.92 -20.26 -14.29
C GLU A 161 -2.27 -19.62 -15.51
N ASN A 162 -3.03 -19.44 -16.59
CA ASN A 162 -2.54 -18.75 -17.79
C ASN A 162 -2.09 -17.33 -17.48
N ARG A 163 -2.85 -16.59 -16.65
CA ARG A 163 -2.47 -15.23 -16.23
C ARG A 163 -1.24 -15.21 -15.33
N LEU A 164 -1.06 -16.20 -14.45
CA LEU A 164 0.15 -16.33 -13.64
C LEU A 164 1.39 -16.57 -14.51
N SER A 165 1.27 -17.41 -15.54
CA SER A 165 2.32 -17.61 -16.54
C SER A 165 2.63 -16.32 -17.29
N GLU A 166 1.59 -15.59 -17.73
CA GLU A 166 1.74 -14.31 -18.42
C GLU A 166 2.41 -13.23 -17.55
N ILE A 167 2.08 -13.17 -16.25
CA ILE A 167 2.75 -12.29 -15.27
C ILE A 167 4.26 -12.56 -15.25
N GLN A 168 4.67 -13.83 -15.17
CA GLN A 168 6.09 -14.19 -15.14
C GLN A 168 6.81 -13.81 -16.43
N ASN A 169 6.15 -13.99 -17.59
CA ASN A 169 6.66 -13.58 -18.88
C ASN A 169 6.81 -12.05 -18.97
N CYS A 170 5.83 -11.28 -18.49
CA CYS A 170 5.91 -9.83 -18.42
C CYS A 170 7.08 -9.35 -17.56
N ILE A 171 7.28 -9.92 -16.36
CA ILE A 171 8.39 -9.55 -15.47
C ILE A 171 9.74 -9.88 -16.14
N SER A 172 9.84 -11.05 -16.76
CA SER A 172 11.07 -11.50 -17.45
C SER A 172 11.41 -10.61 -18.65
N ALA A 173 10.40 -10.12 -19.36
CA ALA A 173 10.54 -9.19 -20.49
C ALA A 173 10.69 -7.72 -20.07
N GLY A 174 10.65 -7.39 -18.77
CA GLY A 174 10.71 -6.02 -18.26
C GLY A 174 9.40 -5.22 -18.44
N ALA A 175 8.30 -5.87 -18.83
CA ALA A 175 6.96 -5.29 -18.94
C ALA A 175 6.28 -5.18 -17.56
N ASN A 176 6.95 -4.51 -16.62
CA ASN A 176 6.56 -4.45 -15.21
C ASN A 176 5.19 -3.80 -14.98
N LEU A 177 4.82 -2.82 -15.81
CA LEU A 177 3.50 -2.16 -15.73
C LEU A 177 2.38 -3.15 -16.04
N SER A 178 2.52 -3.91 -17.12
CA SER A 178 1.58 -4.97 -17.48
C SER A 178 1.48 -6.02 -16.38
N ALA A 179 2.63 -6.41 -15.81
CA ALA A 179 2.68 -7.38 -14.71
C ALA A 179 1.89 -6.89 -13.48
N VAL A 180 2.13 -5.68 -12.96
CA VAL A 180 1.44 -5.19 -11.74
C VAL A 180 -0.06 -5.02 -11.95
N ILE A 181 -0.49 -4.62 -13.15
CA ILE A 181 -1.91 -4.51 -13.49
C ILE A 181 -2.55 -5.90 -13.49
N MET A 182 -1.89 -6.87 -14.12
CA MET A 182 -2.39 -8.24 -14.22
C MET A 182 -2.43 -8.92 -12.85
N ILE A 183 -1.42 -8.72 -12.01
CA ILE A 183 -1.39 -9.22 -10.63
C ILE A 183 -2.62 -8.74 -9.85
N GLY A 184 -2.96 -7.45 -9.92
CA GLY A 184 -4.16 -6.91 -9.29
C GLY A 184 -5.45 -7.51 -9.85
N SER A 185 -5.50 -7.82 -11.15
CA SER A 185 -6.65 -8.49 -11.76
C SER A 185 -6.78 -9.95 -11.35
N VAL A 186 -5.67 -10.69 -11.20
CA VAL A 186 -5.68 -12.09 -10.74
C VAL A 186 -6.12 -12.15 -9.27
N LEU A 187 -5.66 -11.21 -8.44
CA LEU A 187 -6.10 -11.10 -7.05
C LEU A 187 -7.63 -10.87 -6.95
N GLU A 188 -8.20 -10.02 -7.80
CA GLU A 188 -9.66 -9.81 -7.87
C GLU A 188 -10.40 -11.09 -8.25
N GLY A 189 -9.96 -11.78 -9.31
CA GLY A 189 -10.57 -13.04 -9.74
C GLY A 189 -10.50 -14.14 -8.68
N LEU A 190 -9.35 -14.26 -8.01
CA LEU A 190 -9.15 -15.21 -6.92
C LEU A 190 -10.12 -14.96 -5.75
N LEU A 191 -10.15 -13.73 -5.23
CA LEU A 191 -11.00 -13.42 -4.06
C LEU A 191 -12.49 -13.46 -4.40
N LEU A 192 -12.86 -13.10 -5.63
CA LEU A 192 -14.23 -13.22 -6.11
C LEU A 192 -14.67 -14.70 -6.13
N ALA A 193 -13.83 -15.59 -6.68
CA ALA A 193 -14.13 -17.02 -6.71
C ALA A 193 -14.36 -17.62 -5.31
N VAL A 194 -13.53 -17.21 -4.35
CA VAL A 194 -13.68 -17.63 -2.94
C VAL A 194 -14.98 -17.09 -2.33
N ALA A 195 -15.32 -15.83 -2.62
CA ALA A 195 -16.56 -15.22 -2.14
C ALA A 195 -17.81 -15.89 -2.72
N GLU A 196 -17.79 -16.23 -4.02
CA GLU A 196 -18.87 -16.94 -4.70
C GLU A 196 -19.04 -18.37 -4.20
N LYS A 197 -17.93 -19.05 -3.86
CA LYS A 197 -17.94 -20.37 -3.23
C LYS A 197 -18.52 -20.34 -1.81
N HIS A 198 -18.23 -19.27 -1.06
CA HIS A 198 -18.63 -19.13 0.35
C HIS A 198 -19.57 -17.93 0.59
N PRO A 199 -20.74 -17.89 -0.06
CA PRO A 199 -21.58 -16.69 -0.12
C PRO A 199 -22.13 -16.29 1.26
N ARG A 200 -22.38 -17.26 2.14
CA ARG A 200 -22.88 -16.98 3.50
C ARG A 200 -21.84 -16.25 4.34
N ASN A 201 -20.59 -16.71 4.31
CA ASN A 201 -19.51 -16.14 5.11
C ASN A 201 -19.23 -14.70 4.68
N PHE A 202 -19.18 -14.46 3.37
CA PHE A 202 -18.90 -13.13 2.82
C PHE A 202 -20.08 -12.15 2.95
N ASN A 203 -21.32 -12.60 2.80
CA ASN A 203 -22.47 -11.69 2.90
C ASN A 203 -22.84 -11.28 4.34
N GLN A 204 -22.23 -11.90 5.36
CA GLN A 204 -22.53 -11.64 6.78
C GLN A 204 -21.52 -10.74 7.49
N VAL A 205 -20.33 -10.52 6.91
CA VAL A 205 -19.33 -9.66 7.52
C VAL A 205 -19.68 -8.18 7.41
N HIS A 206 -19.22 -7.39 8.38
CA HIS A 206 -19.50 -5.97 8.45
C HIS A 206 -19.00 -5.19 7.22
N SER A 207 -17.87 -5.60 6.64
CA SER A 207 -17.31 -4.99 5.43
C SER A 207 -18.09 -5.29 4.14
N ALA A 208 -19.11 -6.16 4.18
CA ALA A 208 -19.91 -6.49 3.00
C ALA A 208 -20.60 -5.24 2.44
N PRO A 209 -20.53 -4.97 1.13
CA PRO A 209 -21.13 -3.77 0.56
C PRO A 209 -22.65 -3.89 0.50
N TYR A 210 -23.37 -2.92 1.05
CA TYR A 210 -24.84 -2.85 1.01
C TYR A 210 -25.35 -1.84 -0.01
N ASN A 211 -26.53 -2.10 -0.55
CA ASN A 211 -27.30 -1.13 -1.31
C ASN A 211 -28.09 -0.24 -0.34
N GLY A 212 -27.73 1.04 -0.25
CA GLY A 212 -28.35 1.99 0.69
C GLY A 212 -29.85 2.23 0.47
N LYS A 213 -30.43 1.83 -0.67
CA LYS A 213 -31.88 1.95 -0.93
C LYS A 213 -32.66 0.72 -0.46
N THR A 214 -32.09 -0.47 -0.59
CA THR A 214 -32.78 -1.73 -0.27
C THR A 214 -32.33 -2.35 1.05
N ASN A 215 -31.26 -1.81 1.64
CA ASN A 215 -30.58 -2.34 2.82
C ASN A 215 -30.18 -3.83 2.68
N LYS A 216 -29.94 -4.28 1.44
CA LYS A 216 -29.48 -5.63 1.10
C LYS A 216 -28.03 -5.60 0.66
N VAL A 217 -27.30 -6.68 0.95
CA VAL A 217 -25.95 -6.90 0.42
C VAL A 217 -25.99 -6.89 -1.11
N LYS A 218 -25.03 -6.23 -1.74
CA LYS A 218 -24.91 -6.17 -3.18
C LYS A 218 -24.58 -7.56 -3.76
N PRO A 219 -25.07 -7.89 -4.97
CA PRO A 219 -24.64 -9.10 -5.65
C PRO A 219 -23.13 -9.05 -5.98
N PHE A 220 -22.45 -10.20 -6.01
CA PHE A 220 -20.98 -10.26 -6.12
C PHE A 220 -20.38 -9.57 -7.36
N HIS A 221 -21.10 -9.54 -8.48
CA HIS A 221 -20.64 -8.81 -9.67
C HIS A 221 -20.53 -7.28 -9.47
N GLU A 222 -21.13 -6.73 -8.41
CA GLU A 222 -20.99 -5.32 -8.02
C GLU A 222 -19.89 -5.09 -6.97
N TRP A 223 -19.21 -6.14 -6.52
CA TRP A 223 -18.14 -6.02 -5.53
C TRP A 223 -16.85 -5.56 -6.19
N THR A 224 -16.21 -4.56 -5.60
CA THR A 224 -14.89 -4.11 -6.04
C THR A 224 -13.80 -4.97 -5.39
N LEU A 225 -12.60 -5.02 -5.97
CA LEU A 225 -11.44 -5.63 -5.29
C LEU A 225 -11.20 -5.07 -3.88
N SER A 226 -11.52 -3.81 -3.60
CA SER A 226 -11.42 -3.28 -2.24
C SER A 226 -12.39 -4.00 -1.30
N ASN A 227 -13.65 -4.19 -1.72
CA ASN A 227 -14.65 -4.90 -0.92
C ASN A 227 -14.23 -6.35 -0.71
N LEU A 228 -13.73 -7.00 -1.75
CA LEU A 228 -13.24 -8.39 -1.67
C LEU A 228 -12.08 -8.53 -0.70
N ILE A 229 -11.08 -7.64 -0.74
CA ILE A 229 -9.95 -7.66 0.21
C ILE A 229 -10.42 -7.45 1.65
N ASP A 230 -11.28 -6.47 1.88
CA ASP A 230 -11.76 -6.16 3.22
C ASP A 230 -12.60 -7.30 3.80
N CYS A 231 -13.52 -7.86 3.01
CA CYS A 231 -14.34 -9.00 3.42
C CYS A 231 -13.53 -10.28 3.59
N ALA A 232 -12.56 -10.55 2.72
CA ALA A 232 -11.70 -11.72 2.84
C ALA A 232 -10.90 -11.68 4.15
N CYS A 233 -10.50 -10.50 4.62
CA CYS A 233 -9.87 -10.36 5.93
C CYS A 233 -10.86 -10.54 7.08
N ASP A 234 -12.03 -9.90 7.02
CA ASP A 234 -13.06 -10.03 8.06
C ASP A 234 -13.57 -11.48 8.21
N VAL A 235 -13.61 -12.25 7.12
CA VAL A 235 -13.95 -13.69 7.12
C VAL A 235 -12.79 -14.57 7.64
N GLY A 236 -11.56 -14.05 7.69
CA GLY A 236 -10.36 -14.79 8.09
C GLY A 236 -9.71 -15.59 6.96
N VAL A 237 -10.01 -15.27 5.70
CA VAL A 237 -9.30 -15.77 4.51
C VAL A 237 -7.92 -15.11 4.41
N LEU A 238 -7.86 -13.79 4.57
CA LEU A 238 -6.62 -13.02 4.52
C LEU A 238 -6.22 -12.53 5.91
N GLU A 239 -4.92 -12.58 6.19
CA GLU A 239 -4.34 -11.95 7.39
C GLU A 239 -4.13 -10.44 7.18
N ASP A 240 -3.95 -9.70 8.28
CA ASP A 240 -3.85 -8.23 8.26
C ASP A 240 -2.70 -7.70 7.42
N ASP A 241 -1.58 -8.42 7.35
CA ASP A 241 -0.42 -8.05 6.55
C ASP A 241 -0.72 -8.21 5.05
N VAL A 242 -1.27 -9.36 4.63
CA VAL A 242 -1.67 -9.61 3.25
C VAL A 242 -2.77 -8.65 2.83
N LYS A 243 -3.78 -8.37 3.67
CA LYS A 243 -4.78 -7.31 3.43
C LYS A 243 -4.12 -5.98 3.09
N LYS A 244 -3.17 -5.52 3.92
CA LYS A 244 -2.50 -4.23 3.73
C LYS A 244 -1.75 -4.17 2.40
N PHE A 245 -1.01 -5.22 2.05
CA PHE A 245 -0.27 -5.23 0.79
C PHE A 245 -1.18 -5.43 -0.43
N SER A 246 -2.23 -6.24 -0.32
CA SER A 246 -3.26 -6.40 -1.34
C SER A 246 -3.96 -5.08 -1.68
N GLN A 247 -4.19 -4.20 -0.69
CA GLN A 247 -4.73 -2.87 -0.94
C GLN A 247 -3.80 -2.02 -1.82
N VAL A 248 -2.48 -2.14 -1.64
CA VAL A 248 -1.48 -1.47 -2.50
C VAL A 248 -1.50 -2.06 -3.92
N THR A 249 -1.49 -3.40 -4.04
CA THR A 249 -1.56 -4.10 -5.33
C THR A 249 -2.83 -3.74 -6.12
N ARG A 250 -3.97 -3.60 -5.44
CA ARG A 250 -5.24 -3.12 -6.02
C ARG A 250 -5.07 -1.74 -6.66
N GLU A 251 -4.38 -0.82 -6.00
CA GLU A 251 -4.20 0.53 -6.53
C GLU A 251 -3.36 0.53 -7.81
N TYR A 252 -2.36 -0.34 -7.94
CA TYR A 252 -1.52 -0.43 -9.13
C TYR A 252 -2.27 -0.89 -10.38
N ARG A 253 -3.34 -1.69 -10.20
CA ARG A 253 -4.25 -2.06 -11.29
C ARG A 253 -4.85 -0.84 -11.99
N ASN A 254 -5.12 0.25 -11.26
CA ASN A 254 -5.75 1.45 -11.81
C ASN A 254 -4.84 2.20 -12.81
N TYR A 255 -3.55 1.88 -12.85
CA TYR A 255 -2.62 2.44 -13.84
C TYR A 255 -2.79 1.87 -15.25
N ILE A 256 -3.75 0.97 -15.45
CA ILE A 256 -4.29 0.67 -16.79
C ILE A 256 -4.86 1.92 -17.47
N HIS A 257 -5.29 2.93 -16.70
CA HIS A 257 -5.69 4.23 -17.21
C HIS A 257 -4.47 5.16 -17.34
N PRO A 258 -4.07 5.57 -18.57
CA PRO A 258 -2.86 6.37 -18.76
C PRO A 258 -2.86 7.72 -18.03
N TYR A 259 -4.03 8.34 -17.85
CA TYR A 259 -4.15 9.59 -17.09
C TYR A 259 -3.87 9.40 -15.59
N GLU A 260 -4.30 8.29 -15.00
CA GLU A 260 -4.00 7.96 -13.61
C GLU A 260 -2.51 7.66 -13.43
N GLN A 261 -1.91 6.92 -14.37
CA GLN A 261 -0.46 6.70 -14.40
C GLN A 261 0.32 8.01 -14.53
N ARG A 262 -0.10 8.92 -15.43
CA ARG A 262 0.53 10.24 -15.61
C ARG A 262 0.41 11.10 -14.36
N ARG A 263 -0.79 11.20 -13.77
CA ARG A 263 -1.06 12.00 -12.57
C ARG A 263 -0.20 11.55 -11.39
N SER A 264 -0.04 10.23 -11.26
CA SER A 264 0.78 9.59 -10.24
C SER A 264 2.23 9.37 -10.68
N SER A 265 2.66 9.87 -11.85
CA SER A 265 4.00 9.68 -12.46
C SER A 265 4.63 8.30 -12.18
N PHE A 266 3.80 7.26 -12.17
CA PHE A 266 4.18 5.94 -11.68
C PHE A 266 4.71 5.10 -12.83
N ASN A 267 5.87 4.49 -12.61
CA ASN A 267 6.43 3.51 -13.52
C ASN A 267 7.05 2.39 -12.66
N PRO A 268 6.44 1.19 -12.60
CA PRO A 268 6.89 0.14 -11.69
C PRO A 268 8.25 -0.41 -12.15
N SER A 269 9.13 -0.63 -11.19
CA SER A 269 10.38 -1.35 -11.41
C SER A 269 10.15 -2.86 -11.44
N LYS A 270 11.18 -3.63 -11.78
CA LYS A 270 11.13 -5.09 -11.72
C LYS A 270 10.85 -5.57 -10.29
N GLU A 271 11.50 -4.96 -9.32
CA GLU A 271 11.33 -5.22 -7.89
C GLU A 271 9.89 -4.91 -7.44
N THR A 272 9.29 -3.83 -7.97
CA THR A 272 7.88 -3.50 -7.67
C THR A 272 6.95 -4.63 -8.13
N ALA A 273 7.19 -5.15 -9.34
CA ALA A 273 6.42 -6.26 -9.89
C ALA A 273 6.65 -7.56 -9.11
N GLU A 274 7.89 -7.85 -8.70
CA GLU A 274 8.23 -9.01 -7.88
C GLU A 274 7.59 -8.96 -6.49
N ILE A 275 7.58 -7.79 -5.83
CA ILE A 275 6.89 -7.61 -4.55
C ILE A 275 5.39 -7.86 -4.73
N CYS A 276 4.76 -7.26 -5.75
CA CYS A 276 3.34 -7.49 -6.03
C CYS A 276 3.05 -8.97 -6.32
N LEU A 277 3.95 -9.65 -7.02
CA LEU A 277 3.83 -11.08 -7.26
C LEU A 277 3.86 -11.84 -5.94
N GLN A 278 4.76 -11.52 -5.01
CA GLN A 278 4.78 -12.15 -3.68
C GLN A 278 3.48 -11.91 -2.91
N VAL A 279 2.89 -10.71 -2.98
CA VAL A 279 1.55 -10.42 -2.42
C VAL A 279 0.50 -11.39 -2.94
N LEU A 280 0.47 -11.60 -4.26
CA LEU A 280 -0.46 -12.54 -4.86
C LEU A 280 -0.20 -13.98 -4.43
N LYS A 281 1.07 -14.42 -4.37
CA LYS A 281 1.40 -15.78 -3.91
C LYS A 281 0.99 -16.02 -2.46
N ALA A 282 1.19 -15.04 -1.59
CA ALA A 282 0.76 -15.11 -0.19
C ALA A 282 -0.77 -15.20 -0.08
N ALA A 283 -1.50 -14.38 -0.86
CA ALA A 283 -2.96 -14.47 -0.90
C ALA A 283 -3.43 -15.85 -1.36
N ILE A 284 -2.85 -16.42 -2.42
CA ILE A 284 -3.15 -17.79 -2.88
C ILE A 284 -2.93 -18.81 -1.77
N SER A 285 -1.77 -18.74 -1.09
CA SER A 285 -1.45 -19.64 0.02
C SER A 285 -2.44 -19.52 1.19
N GLN A 286 -2.84 -18.31 1.56
CA GLN A 286 -3.81 -18.09 2.65
C GLN A 286 -5.21 -18.56 2.27
N VAL A 287 -5.63 -18.37 1.01
CA VAL A 287 -6.88 -18.94 0.50
C VAL A 287 -6.84 -20.46 0.58
N ASN A 288 -5.76 -21.12 0.12
CA ASN A 288 -5.61 -22.57 0.24
C ASN A 288 -5.73 -23.05 1.69
N ASN A 289 -5.07 -22.37 2.63
CA ASN A 289 -5.17 -22.68 4.06
C ASN A 289 -6.59 -22.49 4.59
N TYR A 290 -7.31 -21.49 4.11
CA TYR A 290 -8.71 -21.27 4.46
C TYR A 290 -9.62 -22.40 3.96
N GLU A 291 -9.50 -22.80 2.69
CA GLU A 291 -10.26 -23.93 2.13
C GLU A 291 -10.00 -25.22 2.92
N HIS A 292 -8.74 -25.54 3.22
CA HIS A 292 -8.38 -26.70 4.04
C HIS A 292 -8.93 -26.66 5.49
N ARG A 293 -9.21 -25.47 6.04
CA ARG A 293 -9.85 -25.34 7.36
C ARG A 293 -11.35 -25.60 7.31
N LEU A 294 -12.00 -25.34 6.17
CA LEU A 294 -13.44 -25.56 5.98
C LEU A 294 -13.78 -27.02 5.64
N ASP A 295 -12.85 -27.75 5.03
CA ASP A 295 -13.02 -29.17 4.69
C ASP A 295 -12.86 -30.12 5.89
N LYS A 296 -12.52 -29.60 7.08
CA LYS A 296 -12.35 -30.35 8.35
C LYS A 296 -13.57 -30.21 9.25
#